data_AF-A0A0G1P162-F1
#
_entry.id   AF-A0A0G1P162-F1
#
_cell.length_a   1.000
_cell.length_b   1.000
_cell.length_c   1.000
_cell.angle_alpha   90.00
_cell.angle_beta   90.00
_cell.angle_gamma   90.00
#
_symmetry.space_group_name_H-M   'P 1'
#
loop_
_entity.id
_entity.type
_entity.pdbx_description
1 polymer ?
#
loop_
_entity_poly.entity_id
_entity_poly.type
_entity_poly.pdbx_seq_one_letter_code
_entity_poly.pdbx_strand_id
1 'polypeptide(L)'
;MAHELGKNELVQVLAVFYGVAIVFFLITLKWKISLHTGVNAVLITAINMFFEWKYIWLYAILCLVAWARVEQKHHTWAQAMMGAIVGGGMVAIGLAWVVVK
;
A
#
# COMPACT_ATOMS: atom_id res chain seq x y z
N MET A 1 -23.00 -7.74 -1.36
CA MET A 1 -22.51 -9.11 -1.59
C MET A 1 -21.64 -9.67 -0.45
N ALA A 2 -20.40 -9.21 -0.18
CA ALA A 2 -19.55 -9.83 0.86
C ALA A 2 -20.10 -9.71 2.30
N HIS A 3 -20.69 -8.55 2.63
CA HIS A 3 -21.38 -8.34 3.91
C HIS A 3 -22.60 -9.27 4.06
N GLU A 4 -23.36 -9.46 2.99
CA GLU A 4 -24.55 -10.34 2.95
C GLU A 4 -24.17 -11.82 3.12
N LEU A 5 -22.93 -12.18 2.82
CA LEU A 5 -22.36 -13.51 3.06
C LEU A 5 -21.75 -13.66 4.47
N GLY A 6 -21.92 -12.68 5.36
CA GLY A 6 -21.37 -12.69 6.73
C GLY A 6 -19.85 -12.48 6.81
N LYS A 7 -19.17 -12.14 5.70
CA LYS A 7 -17.71 -11.98 5.64
C LYS A 7 -17.26 -10.59 6.05
N ASN A 8 -17.57 -10.20 7.28
CA ASN A 8 -17.33 -8.84 7.79
C ASN A 8 -15.85 -8.44 7.80
N GLU A 9 -14.95 -9.38 8.07
CA GLU A 9 -13.50 -9.11 8.00
C GLU A 9 -13.03 -8.77 6.59
N LEU A 10 -13.50 -9.52 5.58
CA LEU A 10 -13.20 -9.24 4.18
C LEU A 10 -13.70 -7.84 3.78
N VAL A 11 -14.88 -7.45 4.25
CA VAL A 11 -15.43 -6.11 4.02
C VAL A 11 -14.52 -5.04 4.63
N GLN A 12 -14.01 -5.25 5.84
CA GLN A 12 -13.10 -4.31 6.51
C GLN A 12 -11.75 -4.20 5.78
N VAL A 13 -11.16 -5.33 5.37
CA VAL A 13 -9.90 -5.34 4.59
C VAL A 13 -10.09 -4.60 3.27
N LEU A 14 -11.17 -4.87 2.55
CA LEU A 14 -11.47 -4.18 1.29
C LEU A 14 -11.71 -2.69 1.52
N ALA A 15 -12.41 -2.30 2.58
CA ALA A 15 -12.62 -0.89 2.93
C ALA A 15 -11.29 -0.16 3.16
N VAL A 16 -10.31 -0.80 3.83
CA VAL A 16 -8.96 -0.24 3.99
C VAL A 16 -8.29 -0.05 2.63
N PHE A 17 -8.31 -1.05 1.75
CA PHE A 17 -7.68 -0.95 0.42
C PHE A 17 -8.32 0.13 -0.46
N TYR A 18 -9.65 0.25 -0.46
CA TYR A 18 -10.34 1.33 -1.16
C TYR A 18 -10.02 2.70 -0.55
N GLY A 19 -9.90 2.78 0.78
CA GLY A 19 -9.46 4.01 1.46
C GLY A 19 -8.07 4.46 1.01
N VAL A 20 -7.11 3.54 0.90
CA VAL A 20 -5.78 3.83 0.35
C VAL A 20 -5.87 4.32 -1.11
N ALA A 21 -6.68 3.66 -1.94
CA ALA A 21 -6.86 4.05 -3.35
C ALA A 21 -7.43 5.47 -3.50
N ILE A 22 -8.41 5.85 -2.67
CA ILE A 22 -8.99 7.20 -2.67
C ILE A 22 -7.93 8.23 -2.28
N VAL A 23 -7.13 7.97 -1.24
CA VAL A 23 -6.07 8.90 -0.83
C VAL A 23 -4.99 9.03 -1.89
N PHE A 24 -4.58 7.92 -2.51
CA PHE A 24 -3.66 7.97 -3.65
C PHE A 24 -4.21 8.79 -4.81
N PHE A 25 -5.49 8.63 -5.15
CA PHE A 25 -6.13 9.43 -6.19
C PHE A 25 -6.05 10.93 -5.84
N LEU A 26 -6.45 11.32 -4.62
CA LEU A 26 -6.44 12.71 -4.17
C LEU A 26 -5.04 13.33 -4.19
N ILE A 27 -4.02 12.60 -3.71
CA ILE A 27 -2.63 13.08 -3.72
C ILE A 27 -2.14 13.25 -5.17
N THR A 28 -2.41 12.26 -6.03
CA THR A 28 -1.93 12.23 -7.43
C THR A 28 -2.48 13.39 -8.26
N LEU A 29 -3.67 13.91 -7.93
CA LEU A 29 -4.24 15.11 -8.59
C LEU A 29 -3.39 16.37 -8.40
N LYS A 30 -2.61 16.47 -7.31
CA LYS A 30 -1.78 17.63 -6.98
C LYS A 30 -0.30 17.36 -7.16
N TRP A 31 0.15 16.17 -6.78
CA TRP A 31 1.53 15.75 -6.86
C TRP A 31 1.60 14.28 -7.27
N LYS A 32 2.07 14.01 -8.49
CA LYS A 32 2.06 12.69 -9.13
C LYS A 32 3.02 11.71 -8.45
N ILE A 33 2.66 11.22 -7.26
CA ILE A 33 3.36 10.17 -6.53
C ILE A 33 3.33 8.86 -7.33
N SER A 34 4.29 7.98 -7.07
CA SER A 34 4.36 6.72 -7.80
C SER A 34 3.38 5.68 -7.24
N LEU A 35 2.31 5.41 -7.98
CA LEU A 35 1.37 4.32 -7.65
C LEU A 35 2.04 2.94 -7.65
N HIS A 36 3.10 2.74 -8.45
CA HIS A 36 3.79 1.45 -8.51
C HIS A 36 4.50 1.18 -7.18
N THR A 37 5.27 2.14 -6.66
CA THR A 37 5.92 1.97 -5.35
C THR A 37 4.88 1.88 -4.22
N GLY A 38 3.83 2.69 -4.30
CA GLY A 38 2.76 2.72 -3.29
C GLY A 38 1.96 1.42 -3.20
N VAL A 39 1.46 0.90 -4.32
CA VAL A 39 0.67 -0.35 -4.32
C VAL A 39 1.54 -1.55 -3.94
N ASN A 40 2.80 -1.60 -4.37
CA ASN A 40 3.72 -2.64 -3.91
C ASN A 40 3.94 -2.55 -2.39
N ALA A 41 4.12 -1.34 -1.84
CA ALA A 41 4.26 -1.17 -0.39
C ALA A 41 2.99 -1.59 0.37
N VAL A 42 1.79 -1.31 -0.18
CA VAL A 42 0.51 -1.78 0.38
C VAL A 42 0.51 -3.31 0.48
N LEU A 43 0.81 -4.01 -0.61
CA LEU A 43 0.76 -5.47 -0.67
C LEU A 43 1.82 -6.12 0.23
N ILE A 44 3.06 -5.61 0.19
CA ILE A 44 4.15 -6.12 1.03
C ILE A 44 3.82 -5.96 2.52
N THR A 45 3.27 -4.80 2.91
CA THR A 45 2.89 -4.53 4.29
C THR A 45 1.73 -5.43 4.72
N ALA A 46 0.68 -5.55 3.89
CA ALA A 46 -0.45 -6.42 4.17
C ALA A 46 -0.02 -7.89 4.33
N ILE A 47 0.82 -8.41 3.43
CA ILE A 47 1.39 -9.76 3.52
C ILE A 47 2.13 -9.93 4.85
N ASN A 48 2.97 -8.97 5.24
CA ASN A 48 3.69 -9.07 6.51
C ASN A 48 2.75 -9.07 7.72
N MET A 49 1.67 -8.29 7.70
CA MET A 49 0.71 -8.29 8.81
C MET A 49 -0.09 -9.60 8.91
N PHE A 50 -0.45 -10.21 7.78
CA PHE A 50 -1.16 -11.50 7.78
C PHE A 50 -0.27 -12.71 8.10
N PHE A 51 1.05 -12.57 7.95
CA PHE A 51 2.01 -13.68 8.09
C PHE A 51 3.13 -13.35 9.09
N GLU A 52 2.79 -12.64 10.17
CA GLU A 52 3.69 -12.39 11.32
C GLU A 52 5.08 -11.88 10.92
N TRP A 53 5.13 -10.97 9.95
CA TRP A 53 6.35 -10.32 9.46
C TRP A 53 7.42 -11.26 8.86
N LYS A 54 7.05 -12.49 8.50
CA LYS A 54 7.96 -13.49 7.89
C LYS A 54 8.56 -13.03 6.55
N TYR A 55 7.92 -12.08 5.87
CA TYR A 55 8.28 -11.65 4.51
C TYR A 55 8.83 -10.21 4.47
N ILE A 56 9.47 -9.75 5.54
CA ILE A 56 9.99 -8.38 5.62
C ILE A 56 11.06 -8.09 4.55
N TRP A 57 11.76 -9.12 4.09
CA TRP A 57 12.75 -9.02 3.02
C TRP A 57 12.14 -8.54 1.68
N LEU A 58 10.81 -8.66 1.48
CA LEU A 58 10.13 -8.15 0.29
C LEU A 58 10.23 -6.62 0.17
N TYR A 59 10.45 -5.88 1.26
CA TYR A 59 10.66 -4.43 1.18
C TYR A 59 11.89 -4.06 0.33
N ALA A 60 12.87 -4.96 0.16
CA ALA A 60 14.00 -4.74 -0.74
C ALA A 60 13.54 -4.57 -2.21
N ILE A 61 12.42 -5.18 -2.59
CA ILE A 61 11.83 -5.02 -3.94
C ILE A 61 11.40 -3.57 -4.18
N LEU A 62 11.02 -2.82 -3.13
CA LEU A 62 10.66 -1.40 -3.29
C LEU A 62 11.83 -0.56 -3.79
N CYS A 63 13.08 -0.90 -3.43
CA CYS A 63 14.25 -0.22 -3.97
C CYS A 63 14.37 -0.43 -5.48
N LEU A 64 14.14 -1.66 -5.96
CA LEU A 64 14.15 -1.98 -7.39
C LEU A 64 13.01 -1.30 -8.14
N VAL A 65 11.80 -1.31 -7.57
CA VAL A 65 10.64 -0.63 -8.17
C VAL A 65 10.89 0.87 -8.22
N ALA A 66 11.33 1.49 -7.12
CA ALA A 66 11.64 2.92 -7.07
C ALA A 66 12.72 3.31 -8.10
N TRP A 67 13.81 2.55 -8.16
CA TRP A 67 14.87 2.76 -9.16
C TRP A 67 14.31 2.72 -10.58
N ALA A 68 13.54 1.67 -10.93
CA ALA A 68 12.97 1.55 -12.27
C ALA A 68 12.06 2.74 -12.65
N ARG A 69 11.29 3.29 -11.69
CA ARG A 69 10.41 4.46 -11.96
C ARG A 69 11.18 5.76 -12.12
N VAL A 70 12.31 5.90 -11.42
CA VAL A 70 13.19 7.07 -11.55
C VAL A 70 14.02 6.99 -12.82
N GLU A 71 14.60 5.83 -13.14
CA GLU A 71 15.40 5.59 -14.34
C GLU A 71 14.59 5.80 -15.62
N GLN A 72 13.34 5.36 -15.65
CA GLN A 72 12.40 5.62 -16.76
C GLN A 72 11.94 7.08 -16.83
N LYS A 73 12.45 7.98 -15.96
CA LYS A 73 12.13 9.41 -15.90
C LYS A 73 10.63 9.71 -15.69
N HIS A 74 9.89 8.76 -15.12
CA HIS A 74 8.47 8.93 -14.84
C HIS A 74 8.22 9.63 -13.50
N HIS A 75 9.15 9.49 -12.54
CA HIS A 75 9.03 10.04 -11.20
C HIS A 75 10.39 10.48 -10.64
N THR A 76 10.38 11.34 -9.64
CA THR A 76 11.55 11.63 -8.80
C THR A 76 11.66 10.62 -7.64
N TRP A 77 12.83 10.52 -7.02
CA TRP A 77 13.01 9.71 -5.80
C TRP A 77 12.02 10.11 -4.70
N ALA A 78 11.75 11.42 -4.52
CA ALA A 78 10.77 11.90 -3.55
C ALA A 78 9.34 11.38 -3.86
N GLN A 79 8.92 11.41 -5.13
CA GLN A 79 7.62 10.88 -5.54
C GLN A 79 7.51 9.36 -5.37
N ALA A 80 8.61 8.63 -5.61
CA ALA A 80 8.69 7.19 -5.42
C ALA A 80 8.63 6.80 -3.94
N MET A 81 9.44 7.45 -3.09
CA MET A 81 9.47 7.22 -1.64
C MET A 81 8.14 7.58 -0.99
N MET A 82 7.56 8.73 -1.35
CA MET A 82 6.26 9.14 -0.80
C MET A 82 5.13 8.22 -1.20
N GLY A 83 5.15 7.66 -2.41
CA GLY A 83 4.22 6.58 -2.78
C GLY A 83 4.29 5.40 -1.82
N ALA A 84 5.50 4.91 -1.52
CA ALA A 84 5.71 3.79 -0.62
C ALA A 84 5.32 4.10 0.83
N ILE A 85 5.72 5.27 1.36
CA ILE A 85 5.42 5.69 2.74
C ILE A 85 3.92 5.82 2.95
N VAL A 86 3.21 6.51 2.04
CA VAL A 86 1.76 6.70 2.15
C VAL A 86 1.04 5.36 2.03
N GLY A 87 1.39 4.53 1.04
CA GLY A 87 0.75 3.24 0.84
C GLY A 87 0.95 2.27 2.01
N GLY A 88 2.22 2.02 2.36
CA GLY A 88 2.59 1.13 3.45
C GLY A 88 2.07 1.61 4.81
N GLY A 89 2.23 2.89 5.11
CA GLY A 89 1.77 3.48 6.38
C GLY A 89 0.25 3.41 6.53
N MET A 90 -0.50 3.79 5.50
CA MET A 90 -1.96 3.75 5.57
C MET A 90 -2.52 2.34 5.71
N VAL A 91 -1.98 1.37 4.95
CA VAL A 91 -2.46 -0.02 5.09
C VAL A 91 -2.07 -0.60 6.44
N ALA A 92 -0.88 -0.27 6.96
CA ALA A 92 -0.45 -0.72 8.29
C ALA A 92 -1.41 -0.22 9.37
N ILE A 93 -1.72 1.08 9.34
CA ILE A 93 -2.67 1.69 10.28
C ILE A 93 -4.05 1.08 10.10
N GLY A 94 -4.55 0.98 8.86
CA GLY A 94 -5.90 0.47 8.58
C GLY A 94 -6.09 -0.98 8.98
N LEU A 95 -5.13 -1.85 8.68
CA LEU A 95 -5.20 -3.28 9.01
C LEU A 95 -4.86 -3.57 10.47
N ALA A 96 -4.16 -2.70 11.20
CA ALA A 96 -3.88 -2.92 12.62
C ALA A 96 -5.18 -3.09 13.42
N TRP A 97 -6.21 -2.32 13.08
CA TRP A 97 -7.54 -2.40 13.70
C TRP A 97 -8.35 -3.64 13.29
N VAL A 98 -7.92 -4.37 12.27
CA VAL A 98 -8.63 -5.53 11.71
C VAL A 98 -7.96 -6.83 12.15
N VAL A 99 -6.63 -6.90 11.99
CA VAL A 99 -5.85 -8.15 12.12
C VAL A 99 -5.29 -8.32 13.54
N VAL A 100 -5.07 -7.24 14.29
CA VAL A 100 -4.46 -7.28 15.64
C VAL A 100 -5.55 -7.20 16.74
N LYS A 101 -6.71 -7.82 16.49
CA LYS A 101 -7.78 -7.90 17.49
C LYS A 101 -7.53 -9.01 18.50
#